data_AF-A0A9E4AM59-F1
#
_entry.id   AF-A0A9E4AM59-F1
#
_cell.length_a   1.000
_cell.length_b   1.000
_cell.length_c   1.000
_cell.angle_alpha   90.00
_cell.angle_beta   90.00
_cell.angle_gamma   90.00
#
_symmetry.space_group_name_H-M   'P 1'
#
loop_
_entity.id
_entity.type
_entity.pdbx_description
1 polymer ?
#
loop_
_entity_poly.entity_id
_entity_poly.type
_entity_poly.pdbx_seq_one_letter_code
_entity_poly.pdbx_strand_id
1 'polypeptide(L)'
;ADDALFARYNFLGVWKPYFWPLNGNHGTLVRGAGGEDHPHHTGLYLAYGGHGEGGSANIWSDWDEPPYGPCGKTLHQRFVRITEGNVYTEFVEDLIHVKGNGDVIMTETRAARVWYADDTRRFLEITHETTPPLDIGDRQFLCVARL
;
A
#
# COMPACT_ATOMS: atom_id res chain seq x y z
N ALA A 1 -0.86 -1.76 -26.61
CA ALA A 1 0.49 -1.88 -26.03
C ALA A 1 0.42 -1.34 -24.61
N ASP A 2 0.97 -2.05 -23.64
CA ASP A 2 0.97 -1.67 -22.21
C ASP A 2 1.82 -0.40 -21.92
N ASP A 3 2.45 0.19 -22.94
CA ASP A 3 3.35 1.35 -22.85
C ASP A 3 2.65 2.65 -22.36
N ALA A 4 1.33 2.72 -22.44
CA ALA A 4 0.53 3.86 -21.94
C ALA A 4 0.05 3.68 -20.49
N LEU A 5 0.12 2.47 -19.93
CA LEU A 5 -0.36 2.20 -18.58
C LEU A 5 0.57 2.83 -17.55
N PHE A 6 0.07 3.79 -16.78
CA PHE A 6 0.83 4.37 -15.67
C PHE A 6 0.93 3.42 -14.49
N ALA A 7 -0.22 2.96 -13.97
CA ALA A 7 -0.24 1.96 -12.92
C ALA A 7 -1.55 1.15 -12.88
N ARG A 8 -1.50 -0.02 -12.26
CA ARG A 8 -2.71 -0.76 -11.83
C ARG A 8 -2.72 -0.82 -10.32
N TYR A 9 -3.89 -0.57 -9.74
CA TYR A 9 -4.13 -0.77 -8.33
C TYR A 9 -4.68 -2.18 -8.09
N ASN A 10 -3.87 -3.04 -7.49
CA ASN A 10 -4.23 -4.42 -7.16
C ASN A 10 -4.74 -4.45 -5.73
N PHE A 11 -6.01 -4.77 -5.51
CA PHE A 11 -6.64 -4.70 -4.19
C PHE A 11 -7.49 -5.94 -3.86
N LEU A 12 -7.89 -6.72 -4.85
CA LEU A 12 -8.63 -7.96 -4.67
C LEU A 12 -7.68 -9.15 -4.55
N GLY A 13 -7.93 -10.01 -3.56
CA GLY A 13 -7.18 -11.25 -3.37
C GLY A 13 -5.73 -11.04 -2.91
N VAL A 14 -5.36 -9.83 -2.49
CA VAL A 14 -4.01 -9.49 -2.03
C VAL A 14 -4.02 -9.14 -0.55
N TRP A 15 -2.90 -9.44 0.14
CA TRP A 15 -2.72 -9.17 1.57
C TRP A 15 -2.62 -7.67 1.91
N LYS A 16 -2.24 -6.88 0.92
CA LYS A 16 -2.06 -5.44 1.02
C LYS A 16 -2.24 -4.88 -0.38
N PRO A 17 -3.11 -3.88 -0.60
CA PRO A 17 -3.24 -3.31 -1.91
C PRO A 17 -1.96 -2.59 -2.34
N TYR A 18 -1.60 -2.73 -3.61
CA TYR A 18 -0.37 -2.16 -4.15
C TYR A 18 -0.54 -1.67 -5.59
N PHE A 19 0.27 -0.68 -5.96
CA PHE A 19 0.41 -0.26 -7.35
C PHE A 19 1.46 -1.11 -8.06
N TRP A 20 1.05 -1.88 -9.06
CA TRP A 20 1.98 -2.54 -9.99
C TRP A 20 1.32 -2.88 -11.33
N PRO A 21 1.98 -2.64 -12.47
CA PRO A 21 3.24 -1.90 -12.59
C PRO A 21 3.07 -0.45 -12.09
N LEU A 22 4.18 0.22 -11.75
CA LEU A 22 4.22 1.68 -11.57
C LEU A 22 5.25 2.20 -12.57
N ASN A 23 4.78 2.63 -13.74
CA ASN A 23 5.62 2.98 -14.87
C ASN A 23 5.95 4.47 -14.86
N GLY A 24 7.22 4.78 -14.67
CA GLY A 24 7.80 6.08 -15.01
C GLY A 24 8.12 6.16 -16.51
N ASN A 25 8.78 7.25 -16.92
CA ASN A 25 9.10 7.49 -18.34
C ASN A 25 10.10 6.47 -18.93
N HIS A 26 10.76 5.69 -18.07
CA HIS A 26 11.81 4.73 -18.46
C HIS A 26 11.48 3.29 -18.08
N GLY A 27 10.21 2.99 -17.76
CA GLY A 27 9.75 1.66 -17.35
C GLY A 27 9.31 1.60 -15.89
N THR A 28 9.22 0.38 -15.37
CA THR A 28 8.64 0.12 -14.04
C THR A 28 9.59 0.49 -12.91
N LEU A 29 9.10 1.29 -11.95
CA LEU A 29 9.83 1.77 -10.79
C LEU A 29 9.89 0.77 -9.62
N VAL A 30 9.01 -0.23 -9.63
CA VAL A 30 8.81 -1.21 -8.55
C VAL A 30 8.71 -2.62 -9.11
N ARG A 31 9.04 -3.63 -8.31
CA ARG A 31 8.97 -5.04 -8.76
C ARG A 31 7.55 -5.58 -8.69
N GLY A 32 7.26 -6.60 -9.50
CA GLY A 32 6.01 -7.37 -9.43
C GLY A 32 6.10 -8.49 -8.40
N ALA A 33 4.96 -9.10 -8.09
CA ALA A 33 4.90 -10.32 -7.29
C ALA A 33 5.57 -11.49 -8.02
N GLY A 34 6.42 -12.26 -7.33
CA GLY A 34 7.01 -13.50 -7.84
C GLY A 34 8.51 -13.51 -8.14
N GLY A 35 9.32 -12.65 -7.51
CA GLY A 35 10.77 -12.87 -7.47
C GLY A 35 11.14 -13.98 -6.47
N GLU A 36 12.09 -14.86 -6.81
CA GLU A 36 12.63 -15.86 -5.87
C GLU A 36 13.29 -15.19 -4.64
N ASP A 37 13.71 -13.93 -4.79
CA ASP A 37 14.31 -13.12 -3.75
C ASP A 37 13.30 -12.05 -3.25
N HIS A 38 12.94 -12.14 -1.96
CA HIS A 38 12.03 -11.24 -1.23
C HIS A 38 10.64 -11.03 -1.90
N PRO A 39 9.77 -12.06 -1.89
CA PRO A 39 8.46 -12.04 -2.58
C PRO A 39 7.49 -10.96 -2.08
N HIS A 40 7.76 -10.33 -0.94
CA HIS A 40 6.99 -9.23 -0.35
C HIS A 40 7.41 -7.83 -0.85
N HIS A 41 8.50 -7.70 -1.61
CA HIS A 41 8.94 -6.42 -2.21
C HIS A 41 8.18 -6.10 -3.51
N THR A 42 6.85 -6.02 -3.43
CA THR A 42 5.98 -5.95 -4.62
C THR A 42 5.21 -4.64 -4.70
N GLY A 43 5.35 -3.91 -5.80
CA GLY A 43 4.61 -2.69 -6.03
C GLY A 43 4.97 -1.54 -5.09
N LEU A 44 4.15 -0.49 -5.12
CA LEU A 44 4.15 0.59 -4.13
C LEU A 44 2.95 0.41 -3.20
N TYR A 45 3.22 0.33 -1.89
CA TYR A 45 2.22 0.18 -0.83
C TYR A 45 2.73 0.74 0.50
N LEU A 46 1.83 0.85 1.49
CA LEU A 46 2.18 1.22 2.86
C LEU A 46 2.59 -0.01 3.68
N ALA A 47 3.83 -0.02 4.17
CA ALA A 47 4.28 -1.00 5.16
C ALA A 47 3.94 -0.53 6.58
N TYR A 48 3.57 -1.46 7.48
CA TYR A 48 3.24 -1.15 8.87
C TYR A 48 3.73 -2.23 9.85
N GLY A 49 4.19 -1.82 11.04
CA GLY A 49 4.68 -2.73 12.08
C GLY A 49 6.09 -3.28 11.82
N GLY A 50 6.54 -4.20 12.68
CA GLY A 50 7.90 -4.74 12.66
C GLY A 50 7.97 -6.27 12.77
N HIS A 51 9.13 -6.83 12.40
CA HIS A 51 9.34 -8.27 12.49
C HIS A 51 9.53 -8.72 13.95
N GLY A 52 8.69 -9.63 14.44
CA GLY A 52 8.96 -10.35 15.69
C GLY A 52 8.77 -9.52 16.97
N GLU A 53 8.28 -8.28 16.86
CA GLU A 53 7.94 -7.46 18.02
C GLU A 53 6.62 -7.94 18.62
N GLY A 54 6.66 -8.93 19.53
CA GLY A 54 5.69 -9.12 20.63
C GLY A 54 4.18 -9.06 20.34
N GLY A 55 3.73 -9.26 19.09
CA GLY A 55 2.32 -9.11 18.70
C GLY A 55 1.97 -7.87 17.85
N SER A 56 2.96 -7.20 17.25
CA SER A 56 2.76 -6.19 16.19
C SER A 56 2.08 -6.80 14.96
N ALA A 57 1.37 -5.97 14.19
CA ALA A 57 0.70 -6.40 12.99
C ALA A 57 1.63 -6.90 11.87
N ASN A 58 2.90 -6.47 11.78
CA ASN A 58 3.85 -7.00 10.77
C ASN A 58 3.34 -6.95 9.31
N ILE A 59 2.67 -5.86 8.91
CA ILE A 59 2.07 -5.62 7.57
C ILE A 59 3.14 -5.12 6.58
N TRP A 60 4.21 -5.89 6.41
CA TRP A 60 5.18 -5.70 5.32
C TRP A 60 5.56 -7.05 4.74
N SER A 61 5.66 -8.07 5.59
CA SER A 61 5.76 -9.47 5.20
C SER A 61 4.40 -10.06 4.81
N ASP A 62 4.42 -11.10 3.98
CA ASP A 62 3.30 -11.95 3.59
C ASP A 62 3.42 -13.37 4.17
N TRP A 63 4.29 -13.55 5.18
CA TRP A 63 4.47 -14.84 5.84
C TRP A 63 3.24 -15.22 6.67
N ASP A 64 2.72 -16.42 6.42
CA ASP A 64 1.57 -16.94 7.16
C ASP A 64 1.93 -17.95 8.25
N GLU A 65 3.18 -18.46 8.26
CA GLU A 65 3.60 -19.55 9.14
C GLU A 65 4.57 -19.13 10.26
N PRO A 66 4.57 -19.81 11.42
CA PRO A 66 5.53 -19.58 12.49
C PRO A 66 7.00 -19.76 12.04
N PRO A 67 7.96 -19.05 12.68
CA PRO A 67 7.79 -18.11 13.79
C PRO A 67 7.42 -16.69 13.35
N TYR A 68 7.26 -16.45 12.05
CA TYR A 68 7.23 -15.12 11.45
C TYR A 68 5.81 -14.62 11.10
N GLY A 69 4.88 -15.56 10.93
CA GLY A 69 3.46 -15.30 10.73
C GLY A 69 2.56 -15.95 11.80
N PRO A 70 1.23 -15.78 11.70
CA PRO A 70 0.57 -15.05 10.61
C PRO A 70 0.85 -13.54 10.67
N CYS A 71 1.18 -12.95 9.54
CA CYS A 71 1.35 -11.51 9.40
C CYS A 71 -0.01 -10.82 9.24
N GLY A 72 -0.04 -9.55 9.59
CA GLY A 72 -1.16 -8.66 9.39
C GLY A 72 -1.35 -8.26 7.93
N LYS A 73 -2.48 -7.62 7.67
CA LYS A 73 -2.97 -7.33 6.31
C LYS A 73 -3.52 -5.91 6.24
N THR A 74 -3.44 -5.30 5.07
CA THR A 74 -4.30 -4.17 4.71
C THR A 74 -5.36 -4.69 3.77
N LEU A 75 -6.63 -4.48 4.08
CA LEU A 75 -7.74 -5.04 3.32
C LEU A 75 -8.62 -3.93 2.77
N HIS A 76 -8.74 -3.89 1.45
CA HIS A 76 -9.70 -3.01 0.78
C HIS A 76 -11.13 -3.38 1.14
N GLN A 77 -11.89 -2.39 1.58
CA GLN A 77 -13.31 -2.56 1.92
C GLN A 77 -14.20 -2.14 0.76
N ARG A 78 -13.99 -0.92 0.24
CA ARG A 78 -14.76 -0.37 -0.87
C ARG A 78 -14.09 0.86 -1.47
N PHE A 79 -14.41 1.16 -2.72
CA PHE A 79 -14.25 2.50 -3.26
C PHE A 79 -15.36 3.42 -2.72
N VAL A 80 -14.95 4.57 -2.18
CA VAL A 80 -15.83 5.66 -1.74
C VAL A 80 -16.18 6.55 -2.93
N ARG A 81 -15.18 6.87 -3.76
CA ARG A 81 -15.33 7.70 -4.97
C ARG A 81 -14.32 7.25 -6.01
N ILE A 82 -14.73 7.27 -7.27
CA ILE A 82 -13.82 7.16 -8.41
C ILE A 82 -14.13 8.34 -9.33
N THR A 83 -13.09 9.08 -9.70
CA THR A 83 -13.14 10.22 -10.60
C THR A 83 -12.20 9.95 -11.76
N GLU A 84 -12.72 9.96 -12.98
CA GLU A 84 -11.94 9.79 -14.20
C GLU A 84 -12.00 11.08 -15.02
N GLY A 85 -10.87 11.50 -15.58
CA GLY A 85 -10.80 12.70 -16.41
C GLY A 85 -9.52 12.82 -17.19
N ASN A 86 -9.51 13.76 -18.15
CA ASN A 86 -8.38 13.98 -19.06
C ASN A 86 -7.15 14.60 -18.37
N VAL A 87 -7.33 15.19 -17.19
CA VAL A 87 -6.25 15.84 -16.43
C VAL A 87 -5.72 14.90 -15.34
N TYR A 88 -6.62 14.29 -14.59
CA TYR A 88 -6.29 13.37 -13.51
C TYR A 88 -7.33 12.27 -13.40
N THR A 89 -6.92 11.15 -12.82
CA THR A 89 -7.81 10.15 -12.24
C THR A 89 -7.57 10.10 -10.74
N GLU A 90 -8.62 9.86 -9.98
CA GLU A 90 -8.55 9.70 -8.53
C GLU A 90 -9.48 8.59 -8.10
N PHE A 91 -9.07 7.83 -7.09
CA PHE A 91 -10.02 7.11 -6.28
C PHE A 91 -9.81 7.43 -4.80
N VAL A 92 -10.91 7.35 -4.06
CA VAL A 92 -10.94 7.35 -2.60
C VAL A 92 -11.49 5.99 -2.18
N GLU A 93 -10.88 5.37 -1.18
CA GLU A 93 -11.25 4.05 -0.69
C GLU A 93 -11.20 3.98 0.83
N ASP A 94 -11.96 3.03 1.37
CA ASP A 94 -11.86 2.64 2.77
C ASP A 94 -11.06 1.35 2.88
N LEU A 95 -10.14 1.33 3.84
CA LEU A 95 -9.25 0.22 4.15
C LEU A 95 -9.32 -0.10 5.64
N ILE A 96 -9.07 -1.35 5.98
CA ILE A 96 -8.74 -1.75 7.36
C ILE A 96 -7.36 -2.38 7.39
N HIS A 97 -6.67 -2.18 8.51
CA HIS A 97 -5.41 -2.84 8.84
C HIS A 97 -5.69 -3.81 9.97
N VAL A 98 -5.30 -5.07 9.77
CA VAL A 98 -5.55 -6.15 10.71
C VAL A 98 -4.24 -6.82 11.12
N LYS A 99 -4.20 -7.35 12.35
CA LYS A 99 -3.15 -8.27 12.80
C LYS A 99 -3.33 -9.66 12.17
N GLY A 100 -2.33 -10.51 12.32
CA GLY A 100 -2.40 -11.91 11.85
C GLY A 100 -3.51 -12.74 12.51
N ASN A 101 -3.98 -12.35 13.69
CA ASN A 101 -5.13 -12.96 14.36
C ASN A 101 -6.50 -12.42 13.90
N GLY A 102 -6.51 -11.41 13.01
CA GLY A 102 -7.72 -10.79 12.48
C GLY A 102 -8.20 -9.53 13.21
N ASP A 103 -7.58 -9.16 14.33
CA ASP A 103 -7.96 -7.94 15.06
C ASP A 103 -7.68 -6.69 14.21
N VAL A 104 -8.68 -5.82 14.07
CA VAL A 104 -8.53 -4.52 13.39
C VAL A 104 -7.76 -3.57 14.29
N ILE A 105 -6.65 -3.03 13.78
CA ILE A 105 -5.82 -2.07 14.50
C ILE A 105 -6.00 -0.64 14.00
N MET A 106 -6.41 -0.45 12.75
CA MET A 106 -6.50 0.87 12.15
C MET A 106 -7.50 0.85 11.00
N THR A 107 -8.32 1.88 10.92
CA THR A 107 -9.11 2.18 9.71
C THR A 107 -8.42 3.30 8.96
N GLU A 108 -8.54 3.28 7.64
CA GLU A 108 -7.91 4.26 6.76
C GLU A 108 -8.88 4.67 5.65
N THR A 109 -9.04 5.96 5.43
CA THR A 109 -9.52 6.50 4.16
C THR A 109 -8.31 6.90 3.33
N ARG A 110 -8.11 6.24 2.18
CA ARG A 110 -7.00 6.53 1.28
C ARG A 110 -7.50 7.24 0.04
N ALA A 111 -6.84 8.32 -0.35
CA ALA A 111 -7.01 8.93 -1.66
C ALA A 111 -5.74 8.68 -2.49
N ALA A 112 -5.90 8.13 -3.67
CA ALA A 112 -4.83 8.01 -4.64
C ALA A 112 -5.20 8.81 -5.89
N ARG A 113 -4.37 9.78 -6.23
CA ARG A 113 -4.56 10.65 -7.38
C ARG A 113 -3.37 10.52 -8.33
N VAL A 114 -3.68 10.32 -9.60
CA VAL A 114 -2.69 10.21 -10.67
C VAL A 114 -2.99 11.26 -11.71
N TRP A 115 -1.96 11.98 -12.14
CA TRP A 115 -2.07 12.90 -13.27
C TRP A 115 -0.83 12.88 -14.14
N TYR A 116 -1.09 13.13 -15.41
CA TYR A 116 -0.08 13.28 -16.45
C TYR A 116 0.06 14.77 -16.75
N ALA A 117 1.27 15.31 -16.62
CA ALA A 117 1.55 16.68 -17.03
C ALA A 117 2.06 16.74 -18.47
N ASP A 118 3.06 15.92 -18.80
CA ASP A 118 3.63 15.79 -20.15
C ASP A 118 4.46 14.49 -20.26
N ASP A 119 5.09 14.27 -21.42
CA ASP A 119 5.84 13.04 -21.75
C ASP A 119 7.01 12.77 -20.78
N THR A 120 7.38 13.77 -19.98
CA THR A 120 8.48 13.71 -19.01
C THR A 120 8.00 13.76 -17.56
N ARG A 121 6.71 14.02 -17.30
CA ARG A 121 6.20 14.27 -15.94
C ARG A 121 4.87 13.58 -15.69
N ARG A 122 4.93 12.63 -14.76
CA ARG A 122 3.79 11.89 -14.24
C ARG A 122 3.84 11.93 -12.72
N PHE A 123 2.68 11.97 -12.08
CA PHE A 123 2.58 12.14 -10.64
C PHE A 123 1.63 11.09 -10.06
N LEU A 124 2.00 10.57 -8.89
CA LEU A 124 1.16 9.76 -8.03
C LEU A 124 1.20 10.38 -6.64
N GLU A 125 0.06 10.85 -6.17
CA GLU A 125 -0.15 11.33 -4.81
C GLU A 125 -0.98 10.30 -4.06
N ILE A 126 -0.54 9.95 -2.86
CA ILE A 126 -1.28 9.07 -1.96
C ILE A 126 -1.42 9.79 -0.62
N THR A 127 -2.65 10.02 -0.21
CA THR A 127 -2.98 10.58 1.10
C THR A 127 -3.61 9.49 1.95
N HIS A 128 -3.08 9.34 3.17
CA HIS A 128 -3.53 8.38 4.16
C HIS A 128 -4.20 9.15 5.31
N GLU A 129 -5.51 9.00 5.47
CA GLU A 129 -6.23 9.48 6.66
C GLU A 129 -6.55 8.28 7.54
N THR A 130 -5.93 8.20 8.72
CA THR A 130 -6.04 7.01 9.58
C THR A 130 -6.61 7.34 10.95
N THR A 131 -7.36 6.40 11.54
CA THR A 131 -7.56 6.41 12.99
C THR A 131 -6.23 6.17 13.69
N PRO A 132 -6.08 6.57 14.97
CA PRO A 132 -4.93 6.16 15.77
C PRO A 132 -4.78 4.63 15.72
N PRO A 133 -3.58 4.11 15.39
CA PRO A 133 -3.40 2.67 15.35
C PRO A 133 -3.43 2.09 16.77
N LEU A 134 -4.23 1.05 16.95
CA LEU A 134 -4.34 0.26 18.18
C LEU A 134 -3.40 -0.97 18.11
N ASP A 135 -2.15 -0.75 17.68
CA ASP A 135 -1.11 -1.77 17.73
C ASP A 135 -0.25 -1.61 19.00
N ILE A 136 0.85 -2.37 19.14
CA ILE A 136 1.71 -2.32 20.31
C ILE A 136 2.38 -0.94 20.48
N GLY A 137 2.16 -0.32 21.65
CA GLY A 137 2.86 0.86 22.14
C GLY A 137 2.18 2.21 21.84
N ASP A 138 2.25 3.11 22.82
CA ASP A 138 1.81 4.50 22.66
C ASP A 138 2.96 5.33 22.11
N ARG A 139 3.07 5.47 20.79
CA ARG A 139 4.02 6.44 20.19
C ARG A 139 3.31 7.42 19.28
N GLN A 140 3.65 8.69 19.48
CA GLN A 140 3.23 9.79 18.61
C GLN A 140 3.77 9.57 17.19
N PHE A 141 3.02 10.06 16.20
CA PHE A 141 3.49 10.12 14.81
C PHE A 141 4.85 10.81 14.76
N LEU A 142 5.90 10.07 14.39
CA LEU A 142 7.26 10.58 14.28
C LEU A 142 7.65 10.60 12.80
N CYS A 143 7.68 11.78 12.21
CA CYS A 143 8.27 11.99 10.88
C CYS A 143 9.75 12.33 11.05
N VAL A 144 10.65 11.44 10.63
CA VAL A 144 12.09 11.71 10.57
C VAL A 144 12.51 11.74 9.10
N ALA A 145 12.97 12.89 8.62
CA ALA A 145 13.71 12.98 7.37
C ALA A 145 15.21 13.00 7.72
N ARG A 146 15.97 12.05 7.19
CA ARG A 146 17.44 12.10 7.24
C ARG A 146 17.92 12.86 6.00
N LEU A 147 18.53 14.03 6.22
CA LEU A 147 19.20 14.81 5.18
C LEU A 147 20.58 14.23 4.87
#